data_AF-A0A137SSS2-F1
#
_entry.id   AF-A0A137SSS2-F1
#
_cell.length_a   1.000
_cell.length_b   1.000
_cell.length_c   1.000
_cell.angle_alpha   90.00
_cell.angle_beta   90.00
_cell.angle_gamma   90.00
#
_symmetry.space_group_name_H-M   'P 1'
#
loop_
_entity.id
_entity.type
_entity.pdbx_description
1 polymer ?
#
loop_
_entity_poly.entity_id
_entity_poly.type
_entity_poly.pdbx_seq_one_letter_code
_entity_poly.pdbx_strand_id
1 'polypeptide(L)'
;MLIFGEYLNKKLEQRIKIMSNKRDLKRTINYITSDLFAEGVAASLYGNKAHTEDVNALLSTIIVMHDDYIRRVSHVEPGMPAKKYFKDLKDKFNKEANEIVDQISNLV
;
A
#
# COMPACT_ATOMS: atom_id res chain seq x y z
N MET A 1 -14.85 -4.44 -15.18
CA MET A 1 -14.29 -3.64 -14.07
C MET A 1 -14.26 -4.41 -12.75
N LEU A 2 -15.34 -5.13 -12.36
CA LEU A 2 -15.39 -5.95 -11.13
C LEU A 2 -14.38 -7.12 -11.07
N ILE A 3 -13.99 -7.69 -12.21
CA ILE A 3 -13.00 -8.80 -12.29
C ILE A 3 -11.59 -8.34 -11.87
N PHE A 4 -11.26 -7.06 -12.03
CA PHE A 4 -9.94 -6.52 -11.70
C PHE A 4 -9.79 -6.28 -10.19
N GLY A 5 -10.85 -5.82 -9.51
CA GLY A 5 -10.85 -5.62 -8.06
C GLY A 5 -10.66 -6.92 -7.26
N GLU A 6 -11.36 -8.00 -7.64
CA GLU A 6 -11.18 -9.31 -7.00
C GLU A 6 -9.79 -9.91 -7.26
N TYR A 7 -9.25 -9.72 -8.48
CA TYR A 7 -7.89 -10.16 -8.81
C TYR A 7 -6.85 -9.41 -7.98
N LEU A 8 -7.00 -8.09 -7.82
CA LEU A 8 -6.10 -7.26 -7.03
C LEU A 8 -6.13 -7.69 -5.56
N ASN A 9 -7.33 -7.88 -5.00
CA ASN A 9 -7.49 -8.27 -3.61
C ASN A 9 -6.83 -9.65 -3.34
N LYS A 10 -7.08 -10.62 -4.22
CA LYS A 10 -6.45 -11.96 -4.15
C LYS A 10 -4.91 -11.90 -4.30
N LYS A 11 -4.40 -11.00 -5.13
CA LYS A 11 -2.95 -10.76 -5.31
C LYS A 11 -2.34 -10.04 -4.10
N LEU A 12 -3.08 -9.12 -3.48
CA LEU A 12 -2.70 -8.43 -2.25
C LEU A 12 -2.58 -9.43 -1.10
N GLU A 13 -3.59 -10.27 -0.90
CA GLU A 13 -3.61 -11.33 0.12
C GLU A 13 -2.44 -12.32 -0.06
N GLN A 14 -2.17 -12.76 -1.30
CA GLN A 14 -1.03 -13.63 -1.58
C GLN A 14 0.32 -12.95 -1.24
N ARG A 15 0.46 -11.66 -1.54
CA ARG A 15 1.70 -10.90 -1.29
C ARG A 15 1.94 -10.62 0.20
N ILE A 16 0.87 -10.42 0.97
CA ILE A 16 0.94 -10.28 2.43
C ILE A 16 1.46 -11.57 3.08
N LYS A 17 1.08 -12.74 2.55
CA LYS A 17 1.51 -14.05 3.06
C LYS A 17 3.02 -14.31 2.89
N ILE A 18 3.71 -13.64 1.96
CA ILE A 18 5.12 -13.89 1.61
C ILE A 18 6.12 -13.10 2.51
N MET A 19 5.66 -12.18 3.36
CA MET A 19 6.50 -11.28 4.18
C MET A 19 7.24 -11.99 5.34
N SER A 20 8.08 -12.96 4.99
CA SER A 20 8.78 -13.89 5.89
C SER A 20 10.10 -13.33 6.44
N ASN A 21 10.72 -12.41 5.70
CA ASN A 21 11.97 -11.75 6.06
C ASN A 21 12.00 -10.29 5.56
N LYS A 22 13.04 -9.52 5.94
CA LYS A 22 13.15 -8.09 5.59
C LYS A 22 13.16 -7.82 4.08
N ARG A 23 13.77 -8.71 3.29
CA ARG A 23 13.84 -8.55 1.82
C ARG A 23 12.46 -8.72 1.22
N ASP A 24 11.74 -9.76 1.62
CA ASP A 24 10.38 -10.00 1.17
C ASP A 24 9.45 -8.86 1.60
N LEU A 25 9.61 -8.36 2.82
CA LEU A 25 8.85 -7.22 3.33
C LEU A 25 9.05 -5.95 2.47
N LYS A 26 10.30 -5.58 2.17
CA LYS A 26 10.58 -4.44 1.26
C LYS A 26 9.97 -4.65 -0.13
N ARG A 27 10.11 -5.85 -0.67
CA ARG A 27 9.55 -6.20 -1.99
C ARG A 27 8.02 -6.08 -1.99
N THR A 28 7.36 -6.60 -0.96
CA THR A 28 5.90 -6.50 -0.81
C THR A 28 5.44 -5.05 -0.70
N ILE A 29 6.13 -4.21 0.09
CA ILE A 29 5.84 -2.78 0.19
C ILE A 29 5.93 -2.13 -1.19
N ASN A 30 7.06 -2.27 -1.89
CA ASN A 30 7.24 -1.70 -3.22
C ASN A 30 6.13 -2.11 -4.19
N TYR A 31 5.80 -3.40 -4.23
CA TYR A 31 4.79 -3.90 -5.14
C TYR A 31 3.39 -3.39 -4.83
N ILE A 32 3.01 -3.32 -3.56
CA ILE A 32 1.69 -2.82 -3.17
C ILE A 32 1.60 -1.33 -3.47
N THR A 33 2.59 -0.52 -3.08
CA THR A 33 2.54 0.92 -3.34
C THR A 33 2.63 1.25 -4.83
N SER A 34 3.36 0.47 -5.63
CA SER A 34 3.34 0.60 -7.10
C SER A 34 1.99 0.27 -7.71
N ASP A 35 1.32 -0.81 -7.26
CA ASP A 35 -0.01 -1.17 -7.74
C ASP A 35 -1.03 -0.08 -7.33
N LEU A 36 -1.01 0.39 -6.07
CA LEU A 36 -1.86 1.48 -5.60
C LEU A 36 -1.65 2.78 -6.38
N PHE A 37 -0.40 3.13 -6.68
CA PHE A 37 -0.07 4.33 -7.46
C PHE A 37 -0.62 4.22 -8.89
N ALA A 38 -0.43 3.08 -9.54
CA ALA A 38 -0.94 2.84 -10.89
C ALA A 38 -2.48 2.90 -10.94
N GLU A 39 -3.15 2.31 -9.95
CA GLU A 39 -4.61 2.39 -9.82
C GLU A 39 -5.09 3.82 -9.54
N GLY A 40 -4.39 4.59 -8.69
CA GLY A 40 -4.68 6.00 -8.47
C GLY A 40 -4.54 6.85 -9.75
N VAL A 41 -3.52 6.58 -10.56
CA VAL A 41 -3.37 7.22 -11.89
C VAL A 41 -4.48 6.77 -12.85
N ALA A 42 -4.86 5.49 -12.85
CA ALA A 42 -5.96 5.02 -13.68
C ALA A 42 -7.29 5.69 -13.28
N ALA A 43 -7.55 5.82 -11.98
CA ALA A 43 -8.72 6.54 -11.46
C ALA A 43 -8.71 8.02 -11.85
N SER A 44 -7.54 8.67 -11.95
CA SER A 44 -7.45 10.06 -12.41
C SER A 44 -7.78 10.23 -13.90
N LEU A 45 -7.42 9.23 -14.73
CA LEU A 45 -7.63 9.27 -16.17
C LEU A 45 -9.02 8.80 -16.60
N TYR A 46 -9.62 7.87 -15.86
CA TYR A 46 -10.84 7.18 -16.26
C TYR A 46 -11.98 7.27 -15.25
N GLY A 47 -11.76 7.86 -14.07
CA GLY A 47 -12.77 7.98 -13.02
C GLY A 47 -13.77 9.10 -13.31
N ASN A 48 -15.04 8.84 -12.99
CA ASN A 48 -16.15 9.75 -13.27
C ASN A 48 -16.35 10.81 -12.18
N LYS A 49 -15.66 10.67 -11.04
CA LYS A 49 -15.83 11.48 -9.82
C LYS A 49 -14.53 12.12 -9.33
N ALA A 50 -13.44 11.98 -10.07
CA ALA A 50 -12.12 12.42 -9.63
C ALA A 50 -11.94 13.94 -9.78
N HIS A 51 -11.89 14.66 -8.66
CA HIS A 51 -11.29 16.00 -8.65
C HIS A 51 -9.77 15.87 -8.69
N THR A 52 -9.11 16.57 -9.61
CA THR A 52 -7.65 16.46 -9.83
C THR A 52 -6.82 16.70 -8.56
N GLU A 53 -7.27 17.60 -7.68
CA GLU A 53 -6.61 17.92 -6.41
C GLU A 53 -6.66 16.74 -5.41
N ASP A 54 -7.81 16.09 -5.28
CA ASP A 54 -8.00 14.93 -4.39
C ASP A 54 -7.14 13.75 -4.84
N VAL A 55 -7.04 13.52 -6.15
CA VAL A 55 -6.20 12.44 -6.68
C VAL A 55 -4.72 12.74 -6.50
N ASN A 56 -4.29 13.99 -6.69
CA ASN A 56 -2.90 14.38 -6.45
C ASN A 56 -2.52 14.21 -4.97
N ALA A 57 -3.43 14.53 -4.04
CA ALA A 57 -3.21 14.31 -2.61
C ALA A 57 -3.09 12.80 -2.29
N LEU A 58 -3.93 11.96 -2.90
CA LEU A 58 -3.89 10.51 -2.75
C LEU A 58 -2.58 9.91 -3.27
N LEU A 59 -2.17 10.29 -4.49
CA LEU A 59 -0.90 9.85 -5.08
C LEU A 59 0.30 10.29 -4.23
N SER A 60 0.29 11.53 -3.72
CA SER A 60 1.32 12.01 -2.80
C SER A 60 1.38 11.19 -1.51
N THR A 61 0.22 10.81 -0.96
CA THR A 61 0.12 9.97 0.24
C THR A 61 0.74 8.60 0.00
N ILE A 62 0.50 7.97 -1.16
CA ILE A 62 1.10 6.68 -1.52
C ILE A 62 2.63 6.74 -1.57
N ILE A 63 3.20 7.83 -2.09
CA ILE A 63 4.66 8.04 -2.14
C ILE A 63 5.23 8.18 -0.72
N VAL A 64 4.61 9.01 0.11
CA VAL A 64 5.05 9.24 1.50
C VAL A 64 4.96 7.94 2.32
N MET A 65 3.88 7.18 2.15
CA MET A 65 3.70 5.86 2.76
C MET A 65 4.84 4.91 2.34
N HIS A 66 5.11 4.78 1.04
CA HIS A 66 6.22 3.96 0.55
C HIS A 66 7.54 4.29 1.25
N ASP A 67 7.92 5.57 1.26
CA ASP A 67 9.20 6.01 1.82
C ASP A 67 9.30 5.76 3.33
N ASP A 68 8.22 6.01 4.09
CA ASP A 68 8.22 5.74 5.53
C ASP A 68 8.40 4.25 5.83
N TYR A 69 7.63 3.38 5.18
CA TYR A 69 7.71 1.95 5.46
C TYR A 69 9.04 1.35 4.99
N ILE A 70 9.59 1.77 3.85
CA ILE A 70 10.92 1.30 3.40
C ILE A 70 12.02 1.69 4.38
N ARG A 71 11.98 2.91 4.92
CA ARG A 71 12.89 3.38 5.96
C ARG A 71 12.72 2.56 7.24
N ARG A 72 11.49 2.33 7.70
CA ARG A 72 11.17 1.56 8.91
C ARG A 72 11.55 0.09 8.83
N VAL A 73 11.53 -0.52 7.65
CA VAL A 73 12.07 -1.90 7.48
C VAL A 73 13.58 -1.93 7.70
N SER A 74 14.27 -0.85 7.33
CA SER A 74 15.73 -0.73 7.43
C SER A 74 16.20 -0.42 8.86
N HIS A 75 15.37 0.25 9.67
CA HIS A 75 15.69 0.67 11.03
C HIS A 75 14.71 0.08 12.04
N VAL A 76 15.15 -0.87 12.86
CA VAL A 76 14.35 -1.43 13.97
C VAL A 76 14.42 -0.47 15.15
N GLU A 77 13.28 -0.22 15.79
CA GLU A 77 13.20 0.68 16.95
C GLU A 77 13.99 0.12 18.15
N PRO A 78 14.92 0.91 18.74
CA PRO A 78 15.65 0.50 19.93
C PRO A 78 14.70 0.22 21.09
N GLY A 79 14.95 -0.86 21.84
CA GLY A 79 14.14 -1.22 23.01
C GLY A 79 12.88 -2.04 22.72
N MET A 80 12.55 -2.33 21.45
CA MET A 80 11.46 -3.24 21.08
C MET A 80 11.98 -4.59 20.54
N PRO A 81 11.40 -5.74 20.94
CA PRO A 81 11.73 -7.02 20.31
C PRO A 81 11.44 -7.00 18.80
N ALA A 82 12.41 -7.40 17.97
CA ALA A 82 12.30 -7.33 16.51
C ALA A 82 11.04 -8.02 15.95
N LYS A 83 10.64 -9.16 16.53
CA LYS A 83 9.41 -9.87 16.13
C LYS A 83 8.15 -9.03 16.37
N LYS A 84 8.08 -8.31 17.49
CA LYS A 84 6.96 -7.43 17.84
C LYS A 84 6.94 -6.21 16.91
N TYR A 85 8.11 -5.61 16.68
CA TYR A 85 8.28 -4.48 15.77
C TYR A 85 7.82 -4.81 14.34
N PHE A 86 8.31 -5.91 13.76
CA PHE A 86 7.92 -6.28 12.40
C PHE A 86 6.48 -6.76 12.28
N LYS A 87 5.86 -7.26 13.36
CA LYS A 87 4.42 -7.55 13.36
C LYS A 87 3.63 -6.23 13.27
N ASP A 88 3.90 -5.30 14.18
CA ASP A 88 3.24 -3.98 14.21
C ASP A 88 3.43 -3.21 12.88
N LEU A 89 4.65 -3.23 12.32
CA LEU A 89 4.95 -2.60 11.04
C LEU A 89 4.07 -3.15 9.90
N LYS A 90 3.89 -4.47 9.85
CA LYS A 90 3.04 -5.12 8.83
C LYS A 90 1.57 -4.82 9.04
N ASP A 91 1.10 -4.87 10.28
CA ASP A 91 -0.30 -4.62 10.62
C ASP A 91 -0.69 -3.17 10.26
N LYS A 92 0.17 -2.20 10.57
CA LYS A 92 -0.02 -0.79 10.19
C LYS A 92 0.02 -0.58 8.68
N PHE A 93 1.02 -1.15 8.00
CA PHE A 93 1.12 -1.05 6.55
C PHE A 93 -0.13 -1.58 5.85
N ASN A 94 -0.61 -2.76 6.26
CA ASN A 94 -1.79 -3.38 5.65
C ASN A 94 -3.05 -2.54 5.90
N LYS A 95 -3.20 -1.98 7.10
CA LYS A 95 -4.34 -1.10 7.42
C LYS A 95 -4.35 0.13 6.51
N GLU A 96 -3.23 0.82 6.41
CA GLU A 96 -3.07 2.03 5.60
C GLU A 96 -3.23 1.74 4.09
N ALA A 97 -2.68 0.62 3.61
CA ALA A 97 -2.88 0.16 2.24
C ALA A 97 -4.37 -0.08 1.92
N ASN A 98 -5.12 -0.72 2.83
CA ASN A 98 -6.55 -0.94 2.65
C ASN A 98 -7.34 0.37 2.65
N GLU A 99 -7.00 1.32 3.52
CA GLU A 99 -7.63 2.65 3.52
C GLU A 99 -7.42 3.37 2.17
N ILE A 100 -6.25 3.23 1.54
CA ILE A 100 -5.98 3.76 0.20
C ILE A 100 -6.79 3.02 -0.86
N VAL A 101 -6.94 1.70 -0.78
CA VAL A 101 -7.79 0.92 -1.71
C VAL A 101 -9.24 1.42 -1.65
N ASP A 102 -9.77 1.66 -0.46
CA ASP A 102 -11.13 2.18 -0.28
C ASP A 102 -11.27 3.59 -0.88
N GLN A 103 -10.27 4.45 -0.68
CA GLN A 103 -10.24 5.78 -1.29
C GLN A 103 -10.21 5.73 -2.82
N ILE A 104 -9.35 4.90 -3.42
CA ILE A 104 -9.30 4.70 -4.88
C ILE A 104 -10.65 4.19 -5.39
N SER A 105 -11.24 3.22 -4.71
CA SER A 105 -12.52 2.61 -5.11
C SER A 105 -13.68 3.62 -5.13
N ASN A 106 -13.61 4.67 -4.31
CA ASN A 106 -14.62 5.73 -4.30
C ASN A 106 -14.49 6.74 -5.46
N LEU A 107 -13.34 6.75 -6.16
CA LEU A 107 -13.09 7.64 -7.30
C LEU A 107 -13.64 7.11 -8.64
N VAL A 108 -13.97 5.82 -8.71
CA VAL A 108 -14.37 5.10 -9.93
C VAL A 108 -15.85 4.73 -9.94
#